data_AF-A0A0Q8W6R9-F1
#
_entry.id   AF-A0A0Q8W6R9-F1
#
_cell.length_a   1.000
_cell.length_b   1.000
_cell.length_c   1.000
_cell.angle_alpha   90.00
_cell.angle_beta   90.00
_cell.angle_gamma   90.00
#
_symmetry.space_group_name_H-M   'P 1'
#
loop_
_entity.id
_entity.type
_entity.pdbx_description
1 polymer ?
#
loop_
_entity_poly.entity_id
_entity_poly.type
_entity_poly.pdbx_seq_one_letter_code
_entity_poly.pdbx_strand_id
1 'polypeptide(L)'
;MNAGFVWFGITLALGALLLGSRVLPGRTGAAAVLVWCVSGLGSVGVGLVPVNEHGALHGLVALPVFLAQPTALLLTALSLRGTRPGLARGTLAVAALSAVGAAGFGALLAGDGSTALGGFERLALWPGYVWVAVIAALTARAEN
;
A
#
# COMPACT_ATOMS: atom_id res chain seq x y z
N MET A 1 12.23 5.67 16.76
CA MET A 1 11.16 6.19 15.87
C MET A 1 11.70 6.37 14.46
N ASN A 2 10.93 6.03 13.43
CA ASN A 2 11.26 6.27 12.01
C ASN A 2 10.30 7.30 11.41
N ALA A 3 10.75 8.55 11.32
CA ALA A 3 9.95 9.67 10.81
C ALA A 3 9.52 9.51 9.34
N GLY A 4 10.29 8.75 8.55
CA GLY A 4 9.97 8.49 7.14
C GLY A 4 8.68 7.70 6.98
N PHE A 5 8.49 6.65 7.79
CA PHE A 5 7.24 5.87 7.78
C PHE A 5 6.05 6.69 8.28
N VAL A 6 6.24 7.53 9.29
CA VAL A 6 5.19 8.44 9.78
C VAL A 6 4.76 9.41 8.67
N TRP A 7 5.72 10.07 8.03
CA TRP A 7 5.45 11.01 6.95
C TRP A 7 4.78 10.33 5.74
N PHE A 8 5.30 9.18 5.33
CA PHE A 8 4.72 8.39 4.24
C PHE A 8 3.28 7.98 4.55
N GLY A 9 3.01 7.45 5.74
CA GLY A 9 1.68 7.03 6.15
C GLY A 9 0.65 8.17 6.16
N ILE A 10 1.05 9.35 6.68
CA ILE A 10 0.20 10.55 6.68
C ILE A 10 -0.09 11.01 5.25
N THR A 11 0.95 11.16 4.42
CA THR A 11 0.79 11.63 3.04
C THR A 11 -0.01 10.65 2.18
N LEU A 12 0.14 9.34 2.41
CA LEU A 12 -0.66 8.30 1.76
C LEU A 12 -2.14 8.40 2.14
N ALA A 13 -2.46 8.51 3.44
CA ALA A 13 -3.83 8.64 3.91
C ALA A 13 -4.50 9.93 3.40
N LEU A 14 -3.80 11.06 3.49
CA LEU A 14 -4.29 12.34 2.98
C LEU A 14 -4.45 12.30 1.45
N GLY A 15 -3.50 11.73 0.71
CA GLY A 15 -3.60 11.54 -0.73
C GLY A 15 -4.82 10.69 -1.12
N ALA A 16 -5.08 9.60 -0.40
CA ALA A 16 -6.27 8.79 -0.61
C ALA A 16 -7.57 9.56 -0.37
N LEU A 17 -7.65 10.35 0.71
CA LEU A 17 -8.83 11.13 1.05
C LEU A 17 -9.07 12.29 0.08
N LEU A 18 -8.02 13.02 -0.31
CA LEU A 18 -8.14 14.24 -1.11
C LEU A 18 -8.22 13.96 -2.61
N LEU A 19 -7.37 13.06 -3.12
CA LEU A 19 -7.28 12.72 -4.53
C LEU A 19 -8.14 11.50 -4.85
N GLY A 20 -8.01 10.44 -4.06
CA GLY A 20 -8.72 9.18 -4.30
C GLY A 20 -10.24 9.33 -4.31
N SER A 21 -10.80 10.15 -3.42
CA SER A 21 -12.25 10.41 -3.35
C SER A 21 -12.82 11.08 -4.60
N ARG A 22 -12.01 11.84 -5.35
CA ARG A 22 -12.40 12.51 -6.59
C ARG A 22 -12.20 11.62 -7.83
N VAL A 23 -11.20 10.75 -7.76
CA VAL A 23 -10.64 10.04 -8.91
C VAL A 23 -11.19 8.63 -9.06
N LEU A 24 -11.54 7.99 -7.94
CA LEU A 24 -11.98 6.60 -7.89
C LEU A 24 -13.51 6.53 -7.82
N PRO A 25 -14.20 6.19 -8.92
CA PRO A 25 -15.66 6.19 -8.94
C PRO A 25 -16.27 5.04 -8.14
N GLY A 26 -17.48 5.32 -7.64
CA GLY A 26 -18.40 4.33 -7.08
C GLY A 26 -17.99 3.75 -5.72
N ARG A 27 -18.76 2.75 -5.27
CA ARG A 27 -18.55 2.10 -3.96
C ARG A 27 -17.19 1.42 -3.85
N THR A 28 -16.70 0.85 -4.95
CA THR A 28 -15.36 0.24 -5.02
C THR A 28 -14.26 1.27 -4.82
N GLY A 29 -14.41 2.48 -5.37
CA GLY A 29 -13.47 3.58 -5.16
C GLY A 29 -13.46 4.07 -3.72
N ALA A 30 -14.64 4.24 -3.11
CA ALA A 30 -14.75 4.59 -1.70
C ALA A 30 -14.10 3.54 -0.78
N ALA A 31 -14.30 2.25 -1.08
CA ALA A 31 -13.63 1.17 -0.37
C ALA A 31 -12.10 1.23 -0.53
N ALA A 32 -11.60 1.49 -1.74
CA ALA A 32 -10.16 1.66 -1.98
C ALA A 32 -9.56 2.79 -1.12
N VAL A 33 -10.25 3.94 -1.03
CA VAL A 33 -9.82 5.07 -0.19
C VAL A 33 -9.73 4.69 1.28
N LEU A 34 -10.76 4.01 1.82
CA LEU A 34 -10.76 3.57 3.22
C LEU A 34 -9.60 2.60 3.49
N VAL A 35 -9.37 1.62 2.61
CA VAL A 35 -8.30 0.64 2.77
C VAL A 35 -6.91 1.30 2.65
N TRP A 36 -6.75 2.31 1.78
CA TRP A 36 -5.52 3.12 1.75
C TRP A 36 -5.28 3.89 3.04
N CYS A 37 -6.34 4.43 3.66
CA CYS A 37 -6.22 5.09 4.97
C CYS A 37 -5.76 4.11 6.06
N VAL A 38 -6.30 2.88 6.07
CA VAL A 38 -5.87 1.81 6.98
C VAL A 38 -4.39 1.47 6.75
N SER A 39 -3.96 1.33 5.49
CA SER A 39 -2.56 1.10 5.14
C SER A 39 -1.65 2.25 5.65
N GLY A 40 -2.06 3.50 5.42
CA GLY A 40 -1.35 4.68 5.90
C GLY A 40 -1.21 4.73 7.41
N LEU A 41 -2.27 4.42 8.16
CA LEU A 41 -2.23 4.32 9.62
C LEU A 41 -1.31 3.19 10.10
N GLY A 42 -1.31 2.04 9.42
CA GLY A 42 -0.34 0.97 9.69
C GLY A 42 1.10 1.46 9.53
N SER A 43 1.39 2.21 8.46
CA SER A 43 2.72 2.80 8.23
C SER A 43 3.11 3.81 9.32
N VAL A 44 2.17 4.65 9.78
CA VAL A 44 2.40 5.52 10.95
C VAL A 44 2.75 4.70 12.18
N GLY A 45 1.99 3.63 12.45
CA GLY A 45 2.28 2.70 13.56
C GLY A 45 3.69 2.11 13.48
N VAL A 46 4.10 1.63 12.31
CA VAL A 46 5.47 1.14 12.04
C VAL A 46 6.53 2.20 12.33
N GLY A 47 6.26 3.46 11.98
CA GLY A 47 7.17 4.57 12.27
C GLY A 47 7.28 4.88 13.77
N LEU A 48 6.19 4.72 14.52
CA LEU A 48 6.13 4.98 15.95
C LEU A 48 6.66 3.84 16.81
N VAL A 49 6.65 2.60 16.32
CA VAL A 49 7.06 1.40 17.07
C VAL A 49 8.37 0.85 16.46
N PRO A 50 9.55 1.12 17.03
CA PRO A 50 10.82 0.62 16.50
C PRO A 50 10.92 -0.91 16.61
N VAL A 51 11.33 -1.59 15.54
CA VAL A 51 11.44 -3.06 15.50
C VAL A 51 12.48 -3.59 16.48
N ASN A 52 13.55 -2.84 16.72
CA ASN A 52 14.65 -3.19 17.63
C ASN A 52 14.29 -3.04 19.11
N GLU A 53 13.17 -2.38 19.43
CA GLU A 53 12.69 -2.18 20.80
C GLU A 53 11.47 -3.07 21.09
N HIS A 54 10.53 -3.15 20.14
CA HIS A 54 9.24 -3.82 20.31
C HIS A 54 8.84 -4.64 19.08
N GLY A 55 9.59 -5.71 18.77
CA GLY A 55 9.39 -6.52 17.55
C GLY A 55 7.98 -7.08 17.37
N ALA A 56 7.35 -7.61 18.42
CA ALA A 56 5.99 -8.17 18.33
C ALA A 56 4.93 -7.09 18.04
N LEU A 57 5.01 -5.94 18.73
CA LEU A 57 4.13 -4.81 18.48
C LEU A 57 4.37 -4.21 17.10
N HIS A 58 5.64 -4.14 16.66
CA HIS A 58 6.03 -3.70 15.32
C HIS A 58 5.36 -4.58 14.25
N GLY A 59 5.42 -5.91 14.40
CA GLY A 59 4.73 -6.84 13.51
C GLY A 59 3.22 -6.60 13.46
N LEU A 60 2.59 -6.35 14.61
CA LEU A 60 1.15 -6.07 14.69
C LEU A 60 0.76 -4.78 13.96
N VAL A 61 1.54 -3.70 14.11
CA VAL A 61 1.26 -2.44 13.40
C VAL A 61 1.70 -2.45 11.94
N ALA A 62 2.61 -3.36 11.55
CA ALA A 62 3.00 -3.58 10.17
C ALA A 62 1.98 -4.41 9.38
N LEU A 63 1.27 -5.32 10.04
CA LEU A 63 0.31 -6.22 9.39
C LEU A 63 -0.74 -5.49 8.52
N PRO A 64 -1.34 -4.36 8.94
CA PRO A 64 -2.21 -3.56 8.08
C PRO A 64 -1.54 -3.15 6.77
N VAL A 65 -0.25 -2.82 6.75
CA VAL A 65 0.44 -2.42 5.51
C VAL A 65 0.49 -3.59 4.53
N PHE A 66 0.88 -4.79 4.99
CA PHE A 66 1.01 -5.98 4.15
C PHE A 66 -0.32 -6.51 3.61
N LEU A 67 -1.42 -6.30 4.34
CA LEU A 67 -2.75 -6.74 3.91
C LEU A 67 -3.51 -5.65 3.16
N ALA A 68 -3.57 -4.44 3.73
CA ALA A 68 -4.38 -3.35 3.18
C ALA A 68 -3.79 -2.80 1.88
N GLN A 69 -2.46 -2.70 1.72
CA GLN A 69 -1.85 -2.18 0.49
C GLN A 69 -2.23 -2.98 -0.77
N PRO A 70 -2.00 -4.30 -0.86
CA PRO A 70 -2.38 -5.05 -2.06
C PRO A 70 -3.90 -5.04 -2.29
N THR A 71 -4.71 -5.05 -1.22
CA THR A 71 -6.17 -4.91 -1.33
C THR A 71 -6.58 -3.55 -1.86
N ALA A 72 -5.98 -2.46 -1.37
CA ALA A 72 -6.27 -1.11 -1.83
C ALA A 72 -5.88 -0.92 -3.30
N LEU A 73 -4.74 -1.47 -3.72
CA LEU A 73 -4.31 -1.49 -5.13
C LEU A 73 -5.32 -2.25 -6.00
N LEU A 74 -5.75 -3.44 -5.57
CA LEU A 74 -6.75 -4.22 -6.29
C LEU A 74 -8.07 -3.43 -6.46
N LEU A 75 -8.60 -2.88 -5.37
CA LEU A 75 -9.83 -2.07 -5.40
C LEU A 75 -9.68 -0.82 -6.28
N THR A 76 -8.51 -0.16 -6.21
CA THR A 76 -8.16 0.97 -7.08
C THR A 76 -8.19 0.55 -8.55
N ALA A 77 -7.58 -0.59 -8.88
CA ALA A 77 -7.57 -1.13 -10.23
C ALA A 77 -9.01 -1.39 -10.72
N LEU A 78 -9.82 -2.05 -9.90
CA LEU A 78 -11.23 -2.38 -10.22
C LEU A 78 -12.07 -1.11 -10.45
N SER A 79 -11.91 -0.10 -9.60
CA SER A 79 -12.62 1.19 -9.73
C SER A 79 -12.24 1.92 -11.03
N LEU A 80 -10.99 1.82 -11.46
CA LEU A 80 -10.49 2.47 -12.68
C LEU A 80 -10.77 1.71 -13.98
N ARG A 81 -11.24 0.45 -13.93
CA ARG A 81 -11.38 -0.41 -15.14
C ARG A 81 -12.23 0.22 -16.24
N GLY A 82 -13.32 0.90 -15.88
CA GLY A 82 -14.24 1.50 -16.84
C GLY A 82 -13.82 2.87 -17.36
N THR A 83 -12.98 3.61 -16.63
CA THR A 83 -12.65 5.01 -16.96
C THR A 83 -11.21 5.19 -17.42
N ARG A 84 -10.26 4.40 -16.91
CA ARG A 84 -8.82 4.49 -17.20
C ARG A 84 -8.21 3.08 -17.33
N PRO A 85 -8.52 2.32 -18.39
CA PRO A 85 -8.16 0.90 -18.52
C PRO A 85 -6.64 0.64 -18.55
N GLY A 86 -5.84 1.57 -19.08
CA GLY A 86 -4.37 1.49 -19.01
C GLY A 86 -3.85 1.55 -17.57
N LEU A 87 -4.30 2.55 -16.80
CA LEU A 87 -3.93 2.72 -15.40
C LEU A 87 -4.45 1.56 -14.52
N ALA A 88 -5.65 1.06 -14.82
CA ALA A 88 -6.22 -0.11 -14.15
C ALA A 88 -5.35 -1.36 -14.33
N ARG A 89 -4.87 -1.65 -15.55
CA ARG A 89 -3.98 -2.81 -15.81
C ARG A 89 -2.65 -2.70 -15.07
N GLY A 90 -2.01 -1.52 -15.10
CA GLY A 90 -0.78 -1.29 -14.34
C GLY A 90 -0.99 -1.45 -12.84
N THR A 91 -2.07 -0.88 -12.31
CA THR A 91 -2.42 -0.99 -10.88
C THR A 91 -2.68 -2.44 -10.48
N LEU A 92 -3.34 -3.23 -11.34
CA LEU A 92 -3.58 -4.65 -11.08
C LEU A 92 -2.27 -5.45 -11.06
N ALA A 93 -1.32 -5.16 -11.96
CA ALA A 93 0.00 -5.80 -11.95
C ALA A 93 0.76 -5.50 -10.65
N VAL A 94 0.74 -4.24 -10.21
CA VAL A 94 1.36 -3.84 -8.92
C VAL A 94 0.65 -4.47 -7.73
N ALA A 95 -0.69 -4.60 -7.76
CA ALA A 95 -1.45 -5.32 -6.74
C ALA A 95 -1.01 -6.78 -6.65
N ALA A 96 -0.85 -7.45 -7.80
CA ALA A 96 -0.41 -8.84 -7.86
C ALA A 96 1.02 -9.02 -7.32
N LEU A 97 1.95 -8.16 -7.72
CA LEU A 97 3.32 -8.17 -7.19
C LEU A 97 3.33 -7.98 -5.67
N SER A 98 2.57 -7.00 -5.18
CA SER A 98 2.47 -6.72 -3.74
C SER A 98 1.86 -7.89 -2.97
N ALA A 99 0.83 -8.54 -3.54
CA ALA A 99 0.19 -9.71 -2.93
C ALA A 99 1.13 -10.93 -2.88
N VAL A 100 1.88 -11.19 -3.96
CA VAL A 100 2.91 -12.24 -4.00
C VAL A 100 4.01 -11.95 -2.97
N GLY A 101 4.44 -10.69 -2.88
CA GLY A 101 5.36 -10.22 -1.84
C GLY A 101 4.85 -10.51 -0.43
N ALA A 102 3.63 -10.08 -0.12
CA ALA A 102 3.03 -10.26 1.20
C ALA A 102 2.83 -11.74 1.56
N ALA A 103 2.36 -12.56 0.62
CA ALA A 103 2.18 -13.99 0.82
C ALA A 103 3.51 -14.71 1.06
N GLY A 104 4.54 -14.41 0.26
CA GLY A 104 5.87 -14.98 0.44
C GLY A 104 6.54 -14.52 1.73
N PHE A 105 6.36 -13.25 2.11
CA PHE A 105 6.85 -12.73 3.38
C PHE A 105 6.20 -13.46 4.56
N GLY A 106 4.86 -13.57 4.58
CA GLY A 106 4.14 -14.28 5.63
C GLY A 106 4.50 -15.77 5.71
N ALA A 107 4.67 -16.43 4.56
CA ALA A 107 5.06 -17.85 4.51
C ALA A 107 6.47 -18.09 5.07
N LEU A 108 7.44 -17.22 4.74
CA LEU A 108 8.81 -17.35 5.23
C LEU A 108 9.00 -16.86 6.65
N LEU A 109 8.17 -15.92 7.11
CA LEU A 109 8.19 -15.45 8.50
C LEU A 109 7.79 -16.55 9.48
N ALA A 110 6.97 -17.51 9.03
CA ALA A 110 6.60 -18.70 9.80
C ALA A 110 7.67 -19.81 9.79
N GLY A 111 8.75 -19.66 9.01
CA GLY A 111 9.84 -20.63 8.89
C GLY A 111 11.21 -20.07 9.33
N ASP A 112 12.28 -20.74 8.93
CA ASP A 112 13.63 -20.65 9.53
C ASP A 112 14.45 -19.38 9.15
N GLY A 113 13.81 -18.28 8.74
CA GLY A 113 14.49 -17.00 8.52
C GLY A 113 15.42 -16.95 7.30
N SER A 114 14.91 -17.36 6.13
CA SER A 114 15.60 -17.29 4.84
C SER A 114 16.04 -15.85 4.45
N THR A 115 17.17 -15.72 3.75
CA THR A 115 17.61 -14.45 3.11
C THR A 115 16.58 -13.90 2.12
N ALA A 116 15.68 -14.75 1.60
CA ALA A 116 14.58 -14.34 0.75
C ALA A 116 13.50 -13.52 1.49
N LEU A 117 13.44 -13.58 2.83
CA LEU A 117 12.45 -12.87 3.64
C LEU A 117 12.43 -11.36 3.33
N GLY A 118 13.60 -10.72 3.35
CA GLY A 118 13.72 -9.30 3.01
C GLY A 118 13.42 -8.99 1.54
N GLY A 119 13.58 -9.97 0.65
CA GLY A 119 13.20 -9.83 -0.77
C GLY A 119 11.69 -9.74 -0.93
N PHE A 120 10.96 -10.65 -0.29
CA PHE A 120 9.50 -10.67 -0.29
C PHE A 120 8.90 -9.45 0.42
N GLU A 121 9.51 -8.99 1.52
CA GLU A 121 9.14 -7.73 2.17
C GLU A 121 9.21 -6.55 1.19
N ARG A 122 10.34 -6.38 0.48
CA ARG A 122 10.49 -5.30 -0.50
C ARG A 122 9.49 -5.43 -1.64
N LEU A 123 9.26 -6.66 -2.13
CA LEU A 123 8.27 -6.92 -3.19
C LEU A 123 6.84 -6.59 -2.74
N ALA A 124 6.51 -6.81 -1.46
CA ALA A 124 5.20 -6.48 -0.91
C ALA A 124 4.95 -4.98 -0.85
N LEU A 125 6.00 -4.20 -0.56
CA LEU A 125 5.88 -2.79 -0.19
C LEU A 125 6.26 -1.84 -1.33
N TRP A 126 7.45 -1.99 -1.91
CA TRP A 126 8.06 -0.97 -2.77
C TRP A 126 7.31 -0.71 -4.08
N PRO A 127 6.81 -1.74 -4.81
CA PRO A 127 6.05 -1.50 -6.02
C PRO A 127 4.83 -0.61 -5.76
N GLY A 128 4.11 -0.86 -4.66
CA GLY A 128 2.96 -0.04 -4.25
C GLY A 128 3.34 1.40 -3.94
N TYR A 129 4.43 1.62 -3.18
CA TYR A 129 4.90 2.95 -2.82
C TYR A 129 5.26 3.81 -4.03
N VAL A 130 5.97 3.24 -4.99
CA VAL A 130 6.31 3.92 -6.24
C VAL A 130 5.05 4.16 -7.07
N TRP A 131 4.15 3.18 -7.14
CA TRP A 131 2.97 3.26 -7.99
C TRP A 131 1.95 4.31 -7.53
N VAL A 132 1.75 4.51 -6.22
CA VAL A 132 0.84 5.56 -5.73
C VAL A 132 1.34 6.96 -6.10
N ALA A 133 2.66 7.17 -6.13
CA ALA A 133 3.24 8.42 -6.62
C ALA A 133 3.02 8.60 -8.12
N VAL A 134 3.13 7.52 -8.90
CA VAL A 134 2.80 7.53 -10.35
C VAL A 134 1.33 7.88 -10.58
N ILE A 135 0.39 7.24 -9.86
CA ILE A 135 -1.05 7.56 -9.95
C ILE A 135 -1.28 9.04 -9.64
N ALA A 136 -0.70 9.54 -8.55
CA ALA A 136 -0.85 10.94 -8.16
C ALA A 136 -0.34 11.90 -9.24
N ALA A 137 0.86 11.66 -9.77
CA ALA A 137 1.46 12.49 -10.81
C ALA A 137 0.68 12.47 -12.14
N LEU A 138 0.21 11.29 -12.57
CA LEU A 138 -0.59 11.16 -13.79
C LEU A 138 -1.95 11.82 -13.65
N THR A 139 -2.52 11.85 -12.45
CA THR A 139 -3.82 12.47 -12.20
C THR A 139 -3.71 13.99 -12.11
N ALA A 140 -2.70 14.52 -11.41
CA ALA A 140 -2.46 15.96 -11.34
C ALA A 140 -2.20 16.60 -12.71
N ARG A 141 -1.58 15.87 -13.64
CA ARG A 141 -1.38 16.32 -15.03
C ARG A 141 -2.65 16.37 -15.87
N ALA A 142 -3.69 15.63 -15.49
CA ALA A 142 -4.95 15.62 -16.23
C ALA A 142 -5.90 16.75 -15.81
N GLU A 143 -5.60 17.45 -14.70
CA GLU A 143 -6.36 18.60 -14.21
C GLU A 143 -5.80 19.95 -14.67
N ASN A 144 -4.61 19.98 -15.29
CA ASN A 144 -3.96 21.16 -15.87
C ASN A 144 -4.08 21.15 -17.40
#